data_AF-A0A6J8E8E8-F1
#
_entry.id   AF-A0A6J8E8E8-F1
#
_cell.length_a   1.000
_cell.length_b   1.000
_cell.length_c   1.000
_cell.angle_alpha   90.00
_cell.angle_beta   90.00
_cell.angle_gamma   90.00
#
_symmetry.space_group_name_H-M   'P 1'
#
loop_
_entity.id
_entity.type
_entity.pdbx_description
1 polymer ?
#
loop_
_entity_poly.entity_id
_entity_poly.type
_entity_poly.pdbx_seq_one_letter_code
_entity_poly.pdbx_strand_id
1 'polypeptide(L)'
;MTHDEESQQWIVNYPWIKNPNNLPNNVNSAVSRLGSTEKRLLRNSLKYASAYDEQIMDMVKRGIARKLTKEEMEIHSGPVHYIPHHEVLKPESKSTPLRIVFNSSSSYMGHTLNDYWAKGSNVINDLLAVLIRFRQESIALAGDISKMYNAIRLSPLDQHTHRFVWRNLETHRDPDHYALLTVTFGDRPSGAISTLALHQTAKCINTSTQMHQRW
;
A
#
# COMPACT_ATOMS: atom_id res chain seq x y z
N MET A 1 16.61 1.60 0.73
CA MET A 1 15.79 1.61 -0.51
C MET A 1 16.75 1.39 -1.67
N THR A 2 16.38 0.55 -2.61
CA THR A 2 17.19 0.18 -3.78
C THR A 2 16.38 0.44 -5.05
N HIS A 3 17.03 0.80 -6.15
CA HIS A 3 16.38 0.96 -7.44
C HIS A 3 16.49 -0.34 -8.22
N ASP A 4 15.36 -0.86 -8.71
CA ASP A 4 15.35 -1.94 -9.68
C ASP A 4 15.32 -1.33 -11.09
N GLU A 5 16.41 -1.50 -11.82
CA GLU A 5 16.57 -0.92 -13.16
C GLU A 5 15.69 -1.61 -14.21
N GLU A 6 15.34 -2.88 -14.03
CA GLU A 6 14.52 -3.60 -15.00
C GLU A 6 13.06 -3.14 -14.92
N SER A 7 12.51 -3.07 -13.70
CA SER A 7 11.14 -2.59 -13.51
C SER A 7 11.01 -1.07 -13.42
N GLN A 8 12.12 -0.33 -13.30
CA GLN A 8 12.16 1.11 -13.02
C GLN A 8 11.37 1.48 -11.76
N GLN A 9 11.50 0.66 -10.70
CA GLN A 9 10.78 0.84 -9.45
C GLN A 9 11.74 0.85 -8.26
N TRP A 10 11.38 1.65 -7.25
CA TRP A 10 12.07 1.61 -5.96
C TRP A 10 11.57 0.44 -5.13
N ILE A 11 12.49 -0.34 -4.57
CA ILE A 11 12.21 -1.40 -3.60
C ILE A 11 12.58 -0.91 -2.20
N VAL A 12 11.67 -1.07 -1.25
CA VAL A 12 11.84 -0.64 0.14
C VAL A 12 11.67 -1.80 1.11
N ASN A 13 12.46 -1.75 2.19
CA ASN A 13 12.23 -2.53 3.40
C ASN A 13 11.57 -1.61 4.42
N TYR A 14 10.50 -2.05 5.07
CA TYR A 14 9.90 -1.26 6.13
C TYR A 14 10.86 -1.12 7.33
N PRO A 15 10.85 0.01 8.05
CA PRO A 15 11.77 0.28 9.14
C PRO A 15 11.31 -0.44 10.42
N TRP A 16 11.48 -1.77 10.46
CA TRP A 16 11.13 -2.61 11.60
C TRP A 16 11.88 -2.19 12.88
N ILE A 17 11.12 -1.82 13.91
CA ILE A 17 11.59 -1.51 15.27
C ILE A 17 11.22 -2.60 16.29
N LYS A 18 10.36 -3.54 15.87
CA LYS A 18 10.05 -4.77 16.60
C LYS A 18 10.30 -5.95 15.67
N ASN A 19 10.66 -7.09 16.24
CA ASN A 19 10.90 -8.31 15.46
C ASN A 19 9.59 -8.78 14.78
N PRO A 20 9.52 -8.86 13.45
CA PRO A 20 8.30 -9.27 12.74
C PRO A 20 7.86 -10.69 13.08
N ASN A 21 8.77 -11.57 13.52
CA ASN A 21 8.43 -12.93 13.96
C ASN A 21 7.54 -12.96 15.21
N ASN A 22 7.42 -11.84 15.93
CA ASN A 22 6.50 -11.72 17.06
C ASN A 22 5.05 -11.45 16.61
N LEU A 23 4.78 -11.30 15.31
CA LEU A 23 3.41 -11.13 14.81
C LEU A 23 2.66 -12.46 14.93
N PRO A 24 1.54 -12.52 15.66
CA PRO A 24 0.71 -13.71 15.70
C PRO A 24 -0.01 -13.91 14.36
N ASN A 25 -0.21 -15.17 13.96
CA ASN A 25 -1.05 -15.49 12.81
C ASN A 25 -2.50 -15.09 13.10
N ASN A 26 -2.99 -14.12 12.32
CA ASN A 26 -4.32 -13.52 12.49
C ASN A 26 -5.30 -13.87 11.36
N VAL A 27 -5.04 -14.92 10.57
CA VAL A 27 -5.85 -15.29 9.41
C VAL A 27 -7.35 -15.43 9.75
N ASN A 28 -7.69 -16.13 10.83
CA ASN A 28 -9.09 -16.30 11.27
C ASN A 28 -9.76 -14.95 11.58
N SER A 29 -9.00 -14.03 12.16
CA SER A 29 -9.47 -12.69 12.47
C SER A 29 -9.68 -11.86 11.18
N ALA A 30 -8.83 -12.05 10.18
CA ALA A 30 -8.99 -11.43 8.87
C ALA A 30 -10.22 -11.97 8.11
N VAL A 31 -10.44 -13.29 8.13
CA VAL A 31 -11.63 -13.93 7.52
C VAL A 31 -12.92 -13.47 8.21
N SER A 32 -12.93 -13.36 9.54
CA SER A 32 -14.08 -12.83 10.29
C SER A 32 -14.39 -11.37 9.92
N ARG A 33 -13.34 -10.53 9.78
CA ARG A 33 -13.49 -9.14 9.32
C ARG A 33 -13.97 -9.06 7.87
N LEU A 34 -13.49 -9.93 6.99
CA LEU A 34 -13.99 -10.07 5.62
C LEU A 34 -15.50 -10.35 5.64
N GLY A 35 -15.97 -11.35 6.41
CA GLY A 35 -17.40 -11.64 6.50
C GLY A 35 -18.25 -10.44 6.97
N SER A 36 -17.69 -9.59 7.83
CA SER A 36 -18.34 -8.33 8.22
C SER A 36 -18.39 -7.31 7.07
N THR A 37 -17.31 -7.19 6.30
CA THR A 37 -17.24 -6.38 5.07
C THR A 37 -18.23 -6.85 4.01
N GLU A 38 -18.31 -8.15 3.76
CA GLU A 38 -19.26 -8.75 2.81
C GLU A 38 -20.72 -8.42 3.19
N LYS A 39 -21.08 -8.58 4.47
CA LYS A 39 -22.41 -8.23 4.97
C LYS A 39 -22.74 -6.74 4.76
N ARG A 40 -21.79 -5.84 4.99
CA ARG A 40 -22.01 -4.40 4.77
C ARG A 40 -22.15 -4.06 3.29
N LEU A 41 -21.33 -4.64 2.42
CA LEU A 41 -21.42 -4.44 0.97
C LEU A 41 -22.78 -4.87 0.43
N LEU A 42 -23.22 -6.09 0.79
CA LEU A 42 -24.52 -6.64 0.38
C LEU A 42 -25.70 -5.82 0.93
N ARG A 43 -25.60 -5.32 2.17
CA ARG A 43 -26.63 -4.46 2.77
C ARG A 43 -26.76 -3.11 2.06
N ASN A 44 -25.65 -2.55 1.57
CA ASN A 44 -25.65 -1.22 0.96
C ASN A 44 -26.13 -1.23 -0.50
N SER A 45 -25.49 -2.03 -1.37
CA SER A 45 -25.91 -2.17 -2.77
C SER A 45 -25.06 -3.23 -3.49
N LEU A 46 -25.69 -4.02 -4.38
CA LEU A 46 -24.98 -4.91 -5.30
C LEU A 46 -23.98 -4.14 -6.20
N LYS A 47 -24.26 -2.86 -6.52
CA LYS A 47 -23.32 -2.02 -7.26
C LYS A 47 -22.00 -1.80 -6.50
N TYR A 48 -22.07 -1.61 -5.18
CA TYR A 48 -20.88 -1.45 -4.35
C TYR A 48 -20.10 -2.75 -4.20
N ALA A 49 -20.81 -3.87 -4.09
CA ALA A 49 -20.24 -5.21 -4.13
C ALA A 49 -19.42 -5.44 -5.41
N SER A 50 -19.99 -5.23 -6.59
CA SER A 50 -19.28 -5.38 -7.86
C SER A 50 -18.10 -4.41 -7.98
N ALA A 51 -18.27 -3.14 -7.61
CA ALA A 51 -17.20 -2.14 -7.63
C ALA A 51 -16.05 -2.46 -6.66
N TYR A 52 -16.31 -3.24 -5.60
CA TYR A 52 -15.29 -3.71 -4.67
C TYR A 52 -14.41 -4.77 -5.32
N ASP A 53 -15.03 -5.77 -5.94
CA ASP A 53 -14.31 -6.84 -6.63
C ASP A 53 -13.51 -6.29 -7.81
N GLU A 54 -14.11 -5.41 -8.62
CA GLU A 54 -13.42 -4.72 -9.73
C GLU A 54 -12.16 -3.98 -9.24
N GLN A 55 -12.20 -3.34 -8.07
CA GLN A 55 -11.03 -2.67 -7.50
C GLN A 55 -9.94 -3.66 -7.04
N ILE A 56 -10.31 -4.80 -6.45
CA ILE A 56 -9.35 -5.85 -6.12
C ILE A 56 -8.70 -6.40 -7.40
N MET A 57 -9.48 -6.65 -8.44
CA MET A 57 -8.96 -7.15 -9.72
C MET A 57 -8.10 -6.11 -10.44
N ASP A 58 -8.45 -4.81 -10.39
CA ASP A 58 -7.60 -3.72 -10.88
C ASP A 58 -6.26 -3.67 -10.14
N MET A 59 -6.27 -3.83 -8.81
CA MET A 59 -5.05 -3.90 -8.01
C MET A 59 -4.16 -5.06 -8.45
N VAL A 60 -4.74 -6.23 -8.73
CA VAL A 60 -4.00 -7.39 -9.24
C VAL A 60 -3.44 -7.11 -10.63
N LYS A 61 -4.27 -6.63 -11.55
CA LYS A 61 -3.88 -6.30 -12.93
C LYS A 61 -2.73 -5.29 -13.00
N ARG A 62 -2.72 -4.31 -12.09
CA ARG A 62 -1.69 -3.26 -12.02
C ARG A 62 -0.47 -3.68 -11.20
N GLY A 63 -0.42 -4.91 -10.72
CA GLY A 63 0.70 -5.42 -9.92
C GLY A 63 0.81 -4.80 -8.54
N ILE A 64 -0.27 -4.22 -7.99
CA ILE A 64 -0.32 -3.72 -6.60
C ILE A 64 -0.53 -4.88 -5.63
N ALA A 65 -1.26 -5.90 -6.06
CA ALA A 65 -1.49 -7.12 -5.31
C ALA A 65 -1.26 -8.33 -6.20
N ARG A 66 -1.09 -9.50 -5.61
CA ARG A 66 -1.19 -10.78 -6.32
C ARG A 66 -1.85 -11.82 -5.45
N LYS A 67 -2.50 -12.79 -6.10
CA LYS A 67 -3.00 -13.99 -5.45
C LYS A 67 -1.81 -14.89 -5.07
N LEU A 68 -1.84 -15.43 -3.86
CA LEU A 68 -0.84 -16.39 -3.38
C LEU A 68 -1.25 -17.81 -3.77
N THR A 69 -0.28 -18.64 -4.15
CA THR A 69 -0.52 -20.06 -4.37
C THR A 69 -0.52 -20.81 -3.04
N LYS A 70 -1.14 -21.99 -2.99
CA LYS A 70 -1.11 -22.84 -1.79
C LYS A 70 0.33 -23.24 -1.43
N GLU A 71 1.09 -23.66 -2.43
CA GLU A 71 2.50 -24.03 -2.29
C GLU A 71 3.34 -22.90 -1.69
N GLU A 72 3.19 -21.66 -2.17
CA GLU A 72 3.92 -20.52 -1.62
C GLU A 72 3.56 -20.27 -0.14
N MET A 73 2.28 -20.44 0.22
CA MET A 73 1.86 -20.28 1.60
C MET A 73 2.37 -21.38 2.53
N GLU A 74 2.50 -22.61 2.01
CA GLU A 74 3.00 -23.78 2.75
C GLU A 74 4.52 -23.75 2.92
N ILE A 75 5.27 -23.31 1.91
CA ILE A 75 6.73 -23.24 1.93
C ILE A 75 7.24 -22.04 2.74
N HIS A 76 6.48 -20.94 2.79
CA HIS A 76 6.92 -19.73 3.50
C HIS A 76 6.97 -19.93 5.02
N SER A 77 8.18 -19.91 5.56
CA SER A 77 8.46 -20.06 7.00
C SER A 77 8.69 -18.73 7.74
N GLY A 78 8.64 -17.61 7.03
CA GLY A 78 8.85 -16.28 7.61
C GLY A 78 7.62 -15.71 8.31
N PRO A 79 7.70 -14.46 8.80
CA PRO A 79 6.57 -13.80 9.45
C PRO A 79 5.40 -13.64 8.47
N VAL A 80 4.18 -13.82 8.99
CA VAL A 80 2.94 -13.69 8.22
C VAL A 80 1.94 -12.85 9.01
N HIS A 81 1.32 -11.89 8.32
CA HIS A 81 0.25 -11.10 8.90
C HIS A 81 -0.77 -10.70 7.83
N TYR A 82 -2.04 -10.67 8.21
CA TYR A 82 -3.14 -10.28 7.36
C TYR A 82 -3.68 -8.91 7.76
N ILE A 83 -3.70 -7.97 6.82
CA ILE A 83 -4.25 -6.64 7.00
C ILE A 83 -5.73 -6.66 6.63
N PRO A 84 -6.64 -6.31 7.57
CA PRO A 84 -8.05 -6.25 7.23
C PRO A 84 -8.32 -5.07 6.32
N HIS A 85 -9.30 -5.25 5.44
CA HIS A 85 -9.76 -4.22 4.52
C HIS A 85 -11.28 -4.04 4.60
N HIS A 86 -11.71 -2.83 4.27
CA HIS A 86 -13.11 -2.45 4.26
C HIS A 86 -13.38 -1.38 3.22
N GLU A 87 -14.65 -1.20 2.91
CA GLU A 87 -15.17 -0.17 2.04
C GLU A 87 -15.31 1.17 2.75
N VAL A 88 -14.93 2.25 2.07
CA VAL A 88 -15.36 3.61 2.39
C VAL A 88 -16.20 4.11 1.24
N LEU A 89 -17.48 4.31 1.51
CA LEU A 89 -18.43 4.82 0.51
C LEU A 89 -18.22 6.32 0.30
N LYS A 90 -18.28 6.73 -0.96
CA LYS A 90 -18.18 8.12 -1.39
C LYS A 90 -19.33 8.43 -2.35
N PRO A 91 -20.57 8.48 -1.86
CA PRO A 91 -21.75 8.64 -2.71
C PRO A 91 -21.68 9.91 -3.60
N GLU A 92 -21.03 10.96 -3.11
CA GLU A 92 -20.78 12.22 -3.83
C GLU A 92 -19.79 12.08 -5.00
N SER A 93 -18.96 11.02 -5.02
CA SER A 93 -17.94 10.83 -6.05
C SER A 93 -18.52 10.11 -7.26
N LYS A 94 -18.65 10.83 -8.37
CA LYS A 94 -19.14 10.26 -9.64
C LYS A 94 -18.20 9.19 -10.23
N SER A 95 -16.88 9.34 -10.05
CA SER A 95 -15.86 8.47 -10.65
C SER A 95 -15.34 7.38 -9.72
N THR A 96 -15.41 7.55 -8.40
CA THR A 96 -14.90 6.57 -7.43
C THR A 96 -15.86 6.48 -6.23
N PRO A 97 -17.05 5.88 -6.43
CA PRO A 97 -18.10 5.85 -5.43
C PRO A 97 -17.77 4.97 -4.21
N LEU A 98 -16.71 4.17 -4.28
CA LEU A 98 -16.20 3.31 -3.23
C LEU A 98 -14.67 3.30 -3.25
N ARG A 99 -14.03 3.27 -2.08
CA ARG A 99 -12.59 2.99 -1.97
C ARG A 99 -12.34 1.85 -0.99
N ILE A 100 -11.39 1.00 -1.33
CA ILE A 100 -10.86 -0.03 -0.42
C ILE A 100 -9.81 0.61 0.49
N VAL A 101 -9.95 0.38 1.79
CA VAL A 101 -9.00 0.84 2.81
C VAL A 101 -8.44 -0.36 3.55
N PHE A 102 -7.11 -0.50 3.52
CA PHE A 102 -6.36 -1.45 4.34
C PHE A 102 -6.02 -0.81 5.69
N ASN A 103 -6.25 -1.53 6.78
CA ASN A 103 -6.10 -1.01 8.13
C ASN A 103 -4.98 -1.71 8.91
N SER A 104 -3.76 -1.24 8.72
CA SER A 104 -2.56 -1.69 9.44
C SER A 104 -2.52 -1.24 10.91
N SER A 105 -3.49 -0.43 11.34
CA SER A 105 -3.72 -0.06 12.75
C SER A 105 -4.68 -1.01 13.46
N SER A 106 -5.17 -2.06 12.79
CA SER A 106 -6.02 -3.07 13.43
C SER A 106 -5.23 -3.88 14.45
N SER A 107 -5.74 -3.95 15.69
CA SER A 107 -5.15 -4.77 16.75
C SER A 107 -5.65 -6.23 16.68
N TYR A 108 -4.75 -7.17 17.00
CA TYR A 108 -5.04 -8.57 17.25
C TYR A 108 -4.11 -9.10 18.34
N MET A 109 -4.68 -9.64 19.42
CA MET A 109 -3.93 -10.13 20.60
C MET A 109 -2.94 -9.10 21.17
N GLY A 110 -3.29 -7.81 21.16
CA GLY A 110 -2.42 -6.72 21.63
C GLY A 110 -1.33 -6.29 20.64
N HIS A 111 -1.25 -6.93 19.47
CA HIS A 111 -0.32 -6.58 18.41
C HIS A 111 -1.01 -5.75 17.32
N THR A 112 -0.38 -4.66 16.91
CA THR A 112 -0.82 -3.78 15.82
C THR A 112 0.34 -3.62 14.86
N LEU A 113 0.15 -3.92 13.57
CA LEU A 113 1.24 -3.95 12.59
C LEU A 113 1.98 -2.60 12.51
N ASN A 114 1.24 -1.49 12.54
CA ASN A 114 1.84 -0.15 12.58
C ASN A 114 2.82 0.09 13.75
N ASP A 115 2.64 -0.59 14.89
CA ASP A 115 3.53 -0.47 16.06
C ASP A 115 4.84 -1.25 15.94
N TYR A 116 5.02 -1.97 14.83
CA TYR A 116 6.27 -2.66 14.52
C TYR A 116 7.22 -1.80 13.69
N TRP A 117 6.78 -0.67 13.17
CA TRP A 117 7.58 0.19 12.30
C TRP A 117 7.84 1.55 12.92
N ALA A 118 9.04 2.07 12.69
CA ALA A 118 9.30 3.49 12.88
C ALA A 118 8.47 4.30 11.87
N LYS A 119 8.04 5.50 12.26
CA LYS A 119 7.42 6.45 11.32
C LYS A 119 8.37 6.93 10.23
N GLY A 120 9.68 6.88 10.49
CA GLY A 120 10.68 7.55 9.66
C GLY A 120 10.76 9.05 9.96
N SER A 121 11.76 9.71 9.37
CA SER A 121 11.95 11.15 9.48
C SER A 121 10.79 11.90 8.81
N ASN A 122 10.33 12.99 9.43
CA ASN A 122 9.40 13.89 8.77
C ASN A 122 10.15 14.65 7.66
N VAL A 123 9.94 14.21 6.42
CA VAL A 123 10.58 14.78 5.21
C VAL A 123 9.62 15.72 4.46
N ILE A 124 8.49 16.10 5.06
CA ILE A 124 7.58 17.08 4.49
C ILE A 124 8.29 18.43 4.42
N ASN A 125 8.32 19.03 3.23
CA ASN A 125 8.85 20.37 3.05
C ASN A 125 8.06 21.39 3.86
N ASP A 126 8.75 22.36 4.45
CA ASP A 126 8.10 23.49 5.10
C ASP A 126 7.18 24.21 4.10
N LEU A 127 5.89 24.27 4.41
CA LEU A 127 4.87 24.83 3.52
C LEU A 127 5.12 26.32 3.24
N LEU A 128 5.55 27.08 4.23
CA LEU A 128 5.88 28.49 4.05
C LEU A 128 7.07 28.63 3.09
N ALA A 129 8.12 27.83 3.28
CA ALA A 129 9.27 27.83 2.40
C ALA A 129 8.90 27.42 0.95
N VAL A 130 7.99 26.46 0.78
CA VAL A 130 7.44 26.09 -0.53
C VAL A 130 6.69 27.26 -1.16
N LEU A 131 5.79 27.92 -0.42
CA LEU A 131 5.00 29.04 -0.92
C LEU A 131 5.86 30.26 -1.28
N ILE A 132 6.94 30.53 -0.53
CA ILE A 132 7.89 31.60 -0.85
C ILE A 132 8.59 31.30 -2.18
N ARG A 133 9.15 30.10 -2.36
CA ARG A 133 9.81 29.70 -3.62
C ARG A 133 8.84 29.72 -4.81
N PHE A 134 7.59 29.30 -4.58
CA PHE A 134 6.55 29.30 -5.61
C PHE A 134 6.20 30.72 -6.11
N ARG A 135 6.38 31.75 -5.27
CA ARG A 135 6.15 33.16 -5.63
C ARG A 135 7.40 33.90 -6.09
N GLN A 136 8.58 33.31 -5.94
CA GLN A 136 9.85 33.97 -6.23
C GLN A 136 10.07 34.14 -7.75
N GLU A 137 9.63 33.16 -8.54
CA GLU A 137 9.79 33.14 -9.99
C GLU A 137 8.49 33.51 -10.70
N SER A 138 8.60 33.97 -11.96
CA SER A 138 7.43 34.37 -12.77
C SER A 138 6.57 33.19 -13.25
N ILE A 139 7.12 31.97 -13.24
CA ILE A 139 6.48 30.74 -13.70
C ILE A 139 6.60 29.68 -12.60
N ALA A 140 5.48 29.04 -12.28
CA ALA A 140 5.43 27.96 -11.31
C ALA A 140 4.78 26.71 -11.91
N LEU A 141 5.38 25.54 -11.66
CA LEU A 141 4.86 24.25 -12.09
C LEU A 141 4.27 23.51 -10.89
N ALA A 142 3.06 23.00 -11.06
CA ALA A 142 2.38 22.18 -10.07
C ALA A 142 1.87 20.90 -10.74
N GLY A 143 1.99 19.78 -10.03
CA GLY A 143 1.52 18.49 -10.50
C GLY A 143 1.19 17.56 -9.33
N ASP A 144 0.25 16.65 -9.55
CA ASP A 144 -0.09 15.59 -8.61
C ASP A 144 0.46 14.25 -9.09
N ILE A 145 1.20 13.55 -8.23
CA ILE A 145 1.67 12.20 -8.54
C ILE A 145 0.58 11.21 -8.14
N SER A 146 -0.30 10.95 -9.10
CA SER A 146 -1.37 9.99 -8.93
C SER A 146 -0.84 8.64 -8.46
N LYS A 147 -1.43 8.13 -7.36
CA LYS A 147 -1.15 6.78 -6.83
C LYS A 147 0.32 6.54 -6.46
N MET A 148 1.02 7.58 -6.00
CA MET A 148 2.45 7.58 -5.64
C MET A 148 2.92 6.35 -4.83
N TYR A 149 2.17 5.92 -3.81
CA TYR A 149 2.54 4.75 -2.98
C TYR A 149 2.68 3.45 -3.81
N ASN A 150 1.85 3.30 -4.85
CA ASN A 150 1.84 2.11 -5.71
C ASN A 150 3.05 2.04 -6.65
N ALA A 151 3.88 3.08 -6.73
CA ALA A 151 5.11 3.08 -7.52
C ALA A 151 6.31 2.47 -6.78
N ILE A 152 6.16 2.15 -5.48
CA ILE A 152 7.25 1.69 -4.61
C ILE A 152 6.94 0.26 -4.18
N ARG A 153 7.83 -0.67 -4.52
CA ARG A 153 7.71 -2.10 -4.24
C ARG A 153 8.11 -2.45 -2.81
N LEU A 154 7.37 -3.39 -2.24
CA LEU A 154 7.69 -4.00 -0.94
C LEU A 154 8.70 -5.13 -1.11
N SER A 155 9.56 -5.29 -0.11
CA SER A 155 10.39 -6.48 0.04
C SER A 155 9.54 -7.75 0.24
N PRO A 156 10.04 -8.96 -0.09
CA PRO A 156 9.29 -10.21 0.13
C PRO A 156 8.79 -10.40 1.57
N LEU A 157 9.58 -10.02 2.57
CA LEU A 157 9.17 -10.06 3.98
C LEU A 157 7.97 -9.14 4.23
N ASP A 158 8.02 -7.91 3.72
CA ASP A 158 6.95 -6.94 3.89
C ASP A 158 5.70 -7.38 3.14
N GLN A 159 5.82 -7.97 1.94
CA GLN A 159 4.68 -8.54 1.20
C GLN A 159 3.94 -9.60 2.02
N HIS A 160 4.66 -10.52 2.70
CA HIS A 160 4.04 -11.57 3.51
C HIS A 160 3.48 -11.08 4.85
N THR A 161 3.86 -9.89 5.32
CA THR A 161 3.19 -9.21 6.45
C THR A 161 2.05 -8.28 6.01
N HIS A 162 1.86 -8.12 4.69
CA HIS A 162 0.76 -7.39 4.07
C HIS A 162 -0.15 -8.32 3.26
N ARG A 163 -0.50 -9.49 3.82
CA ARG A 163 -1.48 -10.37 3.20
C ARG A 163 -2.90 -9.85 3.43
N PHE A 164 -3.85 -10.23 2.59
CA PHE A 164 -5.27 -10.02 2.82
C PHE A 164 -6.08 -11.17 2.22
N VAL A 165 -7.39 -11.22 2.49
CA VAL A 165 -8.27 -12.30 2.04
C VAL A 165 -9.45 -11.75 1.26
N TRP A 166 -9.77 -12.36 0.12
CA TRP A 166 -10.94 -11.95 -0.68
C TRP A 166 -11.56 -13.15 -1.38
N ARG A 167 -12.88 -13.12 -1.60
CA ARG A 167 -13.61 -14.20 -2.26
C ARG A 167 -14.76 -13.73 -3.14
N ASN A 168 -14.75 -12.48 -3.57
CA ASN A 168 -15.80 -11.91 -4.41
C ASN A 168 -17.23 -12.19 -3.90
N LEU A 169 -17.44 -12.10 -2.57
CA LEU A 169 -18.71 -12.39 -1.91
C LEU A 169 -19.23 -13.84 -2.06
N GLU A 170 -18.42 -14.76 -2.57
CA GLU A 170 -18.76 -16.19 -2.68
C GLU A 170 -18.67 -16.85 -1.30
N THR A 171 -19.62 -16.54 -0.42
CA THR A 171 -19.52 -16.89 1.01
C THR A 171 -19.55 -18.38 1.33
N HIS A 172 -19.86 -19.21 0.33
CA HIS A 172 -19.92 -20.67 0.42
C HIS A 172 -18.55 -21.36 0.35
N ARG A 173 -17.49 -20.64 -0.04
CA ARG A 173 -16.13 -21.17 -0.12
C ARG A 173 -15.16 -20.44 0.80
N ASP A 174 -14.00 -21.05 1.02
CA ASP A 174 -12.88 -20.40 1.68
C ASP A 174 -12.32 -19.27 0.81
N PRO A 175 -11.85 -18.17 1.43
CA PRO A 175 -11.33 -17.05 0.68
C PRO A 175 -9.96 -17.31 0.10
N ASP A 176 -9.68 -16.63 -1.02
CA ASP A 176 -8.35 -16.60 -1.59
C ASP A 176 -7.46 -15.65 -0.80
N HIS A 177 -6.18 -15.99 -0.72
CA HIS A 177 -5.18 -15.15 -0.06
C HIS A 177 -4.40 -14.34 -1.09
N TYR A 178 -4.18 -13.08 -0.77
CA TYR A 178 -3.45 -12.13 -1.59
C TYR A 178 -2.33 -11.51 -0.76
N ALA A 179 -1.30 -11.02 -1.43
CA ALA A 179 -0.28 -10.15 -0.84
C ALA A 179 -0.23 -8.82 -1.57
N LEU A 180 -0.12 -7.73 -0.82
CA LEU A 180 0.20 -6.42 -1.37
C LEU A 180 1.69 -6.40 -1.75
N LEU A 181 2.00 -5.81 -2.89
CA LEU A 181 3.32 -5.78 -3.50
C LEU A 181 3.96 -4.40 -3.46
N THR A 182 3.20 -3.38 -3.08
CA THR A 182 3.64 -1.99 -3.06
C THR A 182 3.29 -1.35 -1.72
N VAL A 183 3.97 -0.24 -1.40
CA VAL A 183 3.72 0.53 -0.19
C VAL A 183 2.22 0.84 -0.08
N THR A 184 1.64 0.58 1.09
CA THR A 184 0.21 0.69 1.31
C THR A 184 -0.13 2.00 2.01
N PHE A 185 -1.20 2.65 1.57
CA PHE A 185 -1.70 3.84 2.26
C PHE A 185 -2.31 3.43 3.61
N GLY A 186 -1.92 4.12 4.68
CA GLY A 186 -2.34 3.82 6.05
C GLY A 186 -1.26 3.15 6.90
N ASP A 187 -0.15 2.73 6.30
CA ASP A 187 1.00 2.31 7.09
C ASP A 187 1.74 3.52 7.67
N ARG A 188 2.31 3.32 8.86
CA ARG A 188 3.00 4.38 9.60
C ARG A 188 4.18 5.01 8.82
N PRO A 189 5.02 4.25 8.10
CA PRO A 189 6.15 4.83 7.36
C PRO A 189 5.83 5.26 5.91
N SER A 190 4.63 4.99 5.38
CA SER A 190 4.34 5.14 3.94
C SER A 190 4.68 6.53 3.41
N GLY A 191 4.30 7.58 4.14
CA GLY A 191 4.57 8.97 3.74
C GLY A 191 6.06 9.28 3.66
N ALA A 192 6.84 8.88 4.68
CA ALA A 192 8.28 9.10 4.70
C ALA A 192 9.00 8.32 3.58
N ILE A 193 8.59 7.06 3.36
CA ILE A 193 9.10 6.22 2.28
C ILE A 193 8.83 6.87 0.91
N SER A 194 7.60 7.32 0.68
CA SER A 194 7.23 7.92 -0.59
C SER A 194 7.98 9.21 -0.86
N THR A 195 8.08 10.11 0.10
CA THR A 195 8.87 11.34 -0.07
C THR A 195 10.35 11.04 -0.31
N LEU A 196 10.93 10.04 0.38
CA LEU A 196 12.30 9.62 0.12
C LEU A 196 12.48 9.11 -1.32
N ALA A 197 11.55 8.28 -1.81
CA ALA A 197 11.59 7.79 -3.18
C ALA A 197 11.52 8.93 -4.20
N LEU A 198 10.63 9.91 -3.99
CA LEU A 198 10.56 11.10 -4.84
C LEU A 198 11.88 11.86 -4.89
N HIS A 199 12.49 12.10 -3.73
CA HIS A 199 13.78 12.80 -3.66
C HIS A 199 14.90 12.02 -4.35
N GLN A 200 14.91 10.69 -4.21
CA GLN A 200 15.92 9.85 -4.87
C GLN A 200 15.73 9.84 -6.39
N THR A 201 14.50 9.72 -6.89
CA THR A 201 14.18 9.83 -8.32
C THR A 201 14.66 11.17 -8.90
N ALA A 202 14.38 12.29 -8.20
CA ALA A 202 14.80 13.61 -8.66
C ALA A 202 16.34 13.76 -8.72
N LYS A 203 17.07 13.16 -7.78
CA LYS A 203 18.53 13.15 -7.79
C LYS A 203 19.09 12.38 -8.99
N CYS A 204 18.54 11.21 -9.30
CA CYS A 204 18.96 10.40 -10.45
C CYS A 204 18.82 11.17 -11.77
N ILE A 205 17.73 11.91 -11.96
CA ILE A 205 17.52 12.73 -13.16
C ILE A 205 18.59 13.83 -13.26
N ASN A 206 18.86 14.56 -12.18
CA ASN A 206 19.84 15.64 -12.18
C ASN A 206 21.27 15.16 -12.48
N THR A 207 21.65 13.96 -12.01
CA THR A 207 22.97 13.37 -12.32
C THR A 207 23.08 13.01 -13.81
N SER A 208 22.02 12.50 -14.43
CA SER A 208 22.00 12.20 -15.88
C SER A 208 22.04 13.47 -16.73
N THR A 209 21.36 14.54 -16.33
CA THR A 209 21.39 15.83 -17.06
C THR A 209 22.79 16.48 -17.02
N GLN A 210 23.53 16.34 -15.93
CA GLN A 210 24.92 16.83 -15.85
C GLN A 210 25.90 16.03 -16.74
N MET A 211 25.63 14.75 -17.01
CA MET A 211 26.45 13.96 -17.94
C MET A 211 26.22 14.33 -19.42
N HIS A 212 25.00 14.75 -19.77
CA HIS A 212 24.68 15.19 -21.14
C HIS A 212 25.15 16.61 -21.48
N GLN A 213 25.53 17.43 -20.48
CA GLN A 213 26.09 18.78 -20.68
C GLN A 213 27.63 18.79 -20.77
N ARG A 214 28.29 17.63 -20.88
CA ARG A 214 29.76 17.50 -20.93
C ARG A 214 30.33 17.10 -22.31
N TRP A 215 29.58 17.33 -23.38
CA TRP A 215 30.08 17.18 -24.76
C TRP A 215 29.86 18.46 -25.55
#